data_AF-A0AAJ4AW46-F1
#
_entry.id   AF-A0AAJ4AW46-F1
#
_cell.length_a   1.000
_cell.length_b   1.000
_cell.length_c   1.000
_cell.angle_alpha   90.00
_cell.angle_beta   90.00
_cell.angle_gamma   90.00
#
_symmetry.space_group_name_H-M   'P 1'
#
loop_
_entity.id
_entity.type
_entity.pdbx_description
1 polymer ?
#
loop_
_entity_poly.entity_id
_entity_poly.type
_entity_poly.pdbx_seq_one_letter_code
_entity_poly.pdbx_strand_id
1 'polypeptide(L)'
;MDFGLATDFYSDEPRYQPDLLGSGTQELDLVQIIQQLHESLDPRTVFACFGKIMGQHLPIAGIKLRYNKYQFSWGRNQGLVIKQELVYEEKIARLEYSLTSPLMPSQAKQLQQLQTLVILPLFNATQFQDMSQQAMYDSLTRLGNRHYYIESLKKAIATSSRHNNALSIVILDLDNFKTLNDVYGHQFGDNILSEFGSVLTKAIRDTDQAFRVGGDEFVVLVRGDLSAAEILCQRILSTMSTLPLFNKYQVQTSLGISQWKHDEAATSLYERADKALYRAKAAGRRCFRSDKS
;
A
#
# COMPACT_ATOMS: atom_id res chain seq x y z
N MET A 1 -64.02 12.67 10.88
CA MET A 1 -63.24 12.99 12.09
C MET A 1 -61.85 12.40 11.88
N ASP A 2 -60.93 13.02 11.12
CA ASP A 2 -60.84 14.42 10.64
C ASP A 2 -60.54 15.47 11.73
N PHE A 3 -59.72 16.46 11.37
CA PHE A 3 -59.01 17.49 12.16
C PHE A 3 -57.95 16.97 13.17
N GLY A 4 -56.76 17.60 13.35
CA GLY A 4 -56.10 18.63 12.52
C GLY A 4 -55.07 19.50 13.28
N LEU A 5 -53.98 19.92 12.60
CA LEU A 5 -53.03 21.03 12.93
C LEU A 5 -52.10 20.81 14.18
N ALA A 6 -50.76 20.95 14.08
CA ALA A 6 -49.90 22.16 14.17
C ALA A 6 -49.97 22.84 15.58
N THR A 7 -48.91 23.23 16.31
CA THR A 7 -47.59 23.88 16.02
C THR A 7 -46.58 23.64 17.21
N ASP A 8 -45.29 24.02 17.31
CA ASP A 8 -44.16 24.32 16.38
C ASP A 8 -42.76 24.44 17.08
N PHE A 9 -41.67 24.40 16.29
CA PHE A 9 -40.37 25.13 16.39
C PHE A 9 -39.29 24.90 17.51
N TYR A 10 -38.12 24.37 17.10
CA TYR A 10 -36.68 24.65 17.50
C TYR A 10 -36.24 24.62 18.99
N SER A 11 -34.95 24.52 19.38
CA SER A 11 -33.63 24.46 18.70
C SER A 11 -32.75 23.34 19.37
N ASP A 12 -31.49 23.00 19.01
CA ASP A 12 -30.41 23.64 18.25
C ASP A 12 -29.76 22.69 17.21
N GLU A 13 -29.47 23.21 16.01
CA GLU A 13 -28.40 22.70 15.12
C GLU A 13 -27.39 23.84 14.85
N PRO A 14 -26.09 23.54 14.70
CA PRO A 14 -25.07 24.55 14.44
C PRO A 14 -25.27 25.18 13.05
N ARG A 15 -25.77 26.42 13.02
CA ARG A 15 -25.99 27.20 11.80
C ARG A 15 -24.68 27.53 11.10
N TYR A 16 -24.28 26.72 10.12
CA TYR A 16 -23.28 27.13 9.13
C TYR A 16 -23.93 28.15 8.18
N GLN A 17 -23.67 29.44 8.40
CA GLN A 17 -24.00 30.48 7.43
C GLN A 17 -23.02 30.38 6.25
N PRO A 18 -23.50 30.22 5.00
CA PRO A 18 -22.64 30.42 3.84
C PRO A 18 -22.41 31.92 3.64
N ASP A 19 -21.17 32.38 3.70
CA ASP A 19 -20.78 33.74 3.35
C ASP A 19 -20.97 34.00 1.86
N LEU A 20 -22.19 34.37 1.49
CA LEU A 20 -22.54 34.90 0.18
C LEU A 20 -22.09 36.36 0.09
N LEU A 21 -20.84 36.58 -0.32
CA LEU A 21 -20.45 37.61 -1.30
C LEU A 21 -18.97 37.49 -1.68
N GLY A 22 -18.72 36.82 -2.81
CA GLY A 22 -17.40 36.65 -3.41
C GLY A 22 -17.49 36.61 -4.92
N SER A 23 -18.03 37.69 -5.53
CA SER A 23 -18.22 37.80 -6.98
C SER A 23 -16.91 38.08 -7.73
N GLY A 24 -15.95 37.16 -7.58
CA GLY A 24 -14.76 37.09 -8.41
C GLY A 24 -14.83 35.82 -9.25
N THR A 25 -14.72 35.97 -10.58
CA THR A 25 -14.20 34.88 -11.41
C THR A 25 -12.73 34.72 -11.05
N GLN A 26 -12.46 33.96 -9.99
CA GLN A 26 -11.10 33.54 -9.65
C GLN A 26 -10.60 32.74 -10.85
N GLU A 27 -9.68 33.35 -11.60
CA GLU A 27 -9.09 32.74 -12.77
C GLU A 27 -8.42 31.43 -12.33
N LEU A 28 -8.81 30.31 -12.93
CA LEU A 28 -8.33 29.00 -12.52
C LEU A 28 -6.82 28.97 -12.66
N ASP A 29 -6.10 28.89 -11.54
CA ASP A 29 -4.67 28.60 -11.56
C ASP A 29 -4.48 27.12 -11.94
N LEU A 30 -4.56 26.88 -13.25
CA LEU A 30 -4.34 25.59 -13.87
C LEU A 30 -2.93 25.07 -13.55
N VAL A 31 -1.97 25.94 -13.26
CA VAL A 31 -0.58 25.55 -12.93
C VAL A 31 -0.52 24.97 -11.52
N GLN A 32 -1.12 25.63 -10.52
CA GLN A 32 -1.25 25.06 -9.16
C GLN A 32 -2.07 23.77 -9.16
N ILE A 33 -3.16 23.70 -9.93
CA ILE A 33 -3.97 22.49 -10.05
C ILE A 33 -3.16 21.33 -10.66
N ILE A 34 -2.40 21.59 -11.73
CA ILE A 34 -1.50 20.59 -12.34
C ILE A 34 -0.42 20.16 -11.33
N GLN A 35 0.21 21.09 -10.61
CA GLN A 35 1.23 20.77 -9.59
C GLN A 35 0.66 19.84 -8.51
N GLN A 36 -0.48 20.20 -7.88
CA GLN A 36 -1.12 19.39 -6.85
C GLN A 36 -1.60 18.01 -7.34
N LEU A 37 -1.89 17.85 -8.63
CA LEU A 37 -2.22 16.56 -9.24
C LEU A 37 -0.98 15.72 -9.61
N HIS A 38 0.19 16.35 -9.78
CA HIS A 38 1.46 15.68 -10.06
C HIS A 38 2.31 15.38 -8.80
N GLU A 39 1.99 15.96 -7.65
CA GLU A 39 2.64 15.70 -6.35
C GLU A 39 2.53 14.23 -5.86
N SER A 40 1.60 13.44 -6.41
CA SER A 40 1.37 12.05 -5.99
C SER A 40 1.35 11.07 -7.16
N LEU A 41 2.00 9.92 -6.96
CA LEU A 41 1.94 8.76 -7.85
C LEU A 41 0.94 7.70 -7.40
N ASP A 42 0.15 7.94 -6.34
CA ASP A 42 -1.00 7.10 -5.97
C ASP A 42 -2.28 7.57 -6.69
N PRO A 43 -2.88 6.74 -7.57
CA PRO A 43 -4.13 7.06 -8.26
C PRO A 43 -5.29 7.49 -7.35
N ARG A 44 -5.37 6.99 -6.11
CA ARG A 44 -6.47 7.34 -5.20
C ARG A 44 -6.32 8.76 -4.69
N THR A 45 -5.10 9.14 -4.30
CA THR A 45 -4.75 10.49 -3.84
C THR A 45 -4.95 11.51 -4.97
N VAL A 46 -4.49 11.21 -6.20
CA VAL A 46 -4.74 12.05 -7.38
C VAL A 46 -6.24 12.22 -7.64
N PHE A 47 -7.02 11.13 -7.60
CA PHE A 47 -8.48 11.19 -7.79
C PHE A 47 -9.22 11.93 -6.64
N ALA A 48 -8.75 11.81 -5.40
CA ALA A 48 -9.33 12.52 -4.26
C ALA A 48 -9.04 14.03 -4.31
N CYS A 49 -7.84 14.42 -4.77
CA CYS A 49 -7.46 15.81 -5.05
C CYS A 49 -8.37 16.41 -6.15
N PHE A 50 -8.52 15.70 -7.27
CA PHE A 50 -9.47 16.05 -8.33
C PHE A 50 -10.90 16.28 -7.80
N GLY A 51 -11.43 15.32 -7.03
CA GLY A 51 -12.78 15.43 -6.45
C GLY A 51 -12.96 16.68 -5.61
N LYS A 52 -11.96 16.99 -4.75
CA LYS A 52 -11.94 18.20 -3.92
C LYS A 52 -12.01 19.47 -4.78
N ILE A 53 -11.12 19.61 -5.77
CA ILE A 53 -11.06 20.77 -6.67
C ILE A 53 -12.39 20.95 -7.43
N MET A 54 -12.95 19.86 -7.92
CA MET A 54 -14.23 19.86 -8.63
C MET A 54 -15.40 20.34 -7.76
N GLY A 55 -15.49 19.85 -6.51
CA GLY A 55 -16.52 20.28 -5.56
C GLY A 55 -16.34 21.72 -5.04
N GLN A 56 -15.16 22.33 -5.22
CA GLN A 56 -14.91 23.73 -4.87
C GLN A 56 -15.34 24.71 -5.99
N HIS A 57 -15.34 24.28 -7.26
CA HIS A 57 -15.58 25.15 -8.41
C HIS A 57 -16.88 24.87 -9.18
N LEU A 58 -17.52 23.71 -8.98
CA LEU A 58 -18.71 23.26 -9.70
C LEU A 58 -19.74 22.69 -8.72
N PRO A 59 -21.05 22.64 -9.08
CA PRO A 59 -22.11 22.11 -8.22
C PRO A 59 -22.09 20.56 -8.14
N ILE A 60 -20.93 19.96 -7.89
CA ILE A 60 -20.66 18.51 -7.90
C ILE A 60 -20.63 17.99 -6.45
N ALA A 61 -21.63 17.20 -6.09
CA ALA A 61 -21.70 16.53 -4.79
C ALA A 61 -20.75 15.33 -4.69
N GLY A 62 -20.48 14.65 -5.81
CA GLY A 62 -19.66 13.45 -5.85
C GLY A 62 -19.27 13.01 -7.26
N ILE A 63 -18.24 12.15 -7.35
CA ILE A 63 -17.67 11.66 -8.61
C ILE A 63 -17.32 10.17 -8.46
N LYS A 64 -17.60 9.35 -9.46
CA LYS A 64 -17.07 7.99 -9.60
C LYS A 64 -16.23 7.88 -10.87
N LEU A 65 -15.12 7.15 -10.79
CA LEU A 65 -14.29 6.75 -11.93
C LEU A 65 -14.35 5.22 -12.08
N ARG A 66 -14.39 4.74 -13.33
CA ARG A 66 -14.00 3.36 -13.70
C ARG A 66 -13.02 3.40 -14.89
N TYR A 67 -11.85 2.81 -14.71
CA TYR A 67 -10.81 2.67 -15.73
C TYR A 67 -10.03 1.37 -15.52
N ASN A 68 -10.03 0.45 -16.48
CA ASN A 68 -9.44 -0.90 -16.35
C ASN A 68 -9.89 -1.59 -15.02
N LYS A 69 -8.95 -1.96 -14.16
CA LYS A 69 -9.19 -2.54 -12.82
C LYS A 69 -9.46 -1.49 -11.71
N TYR A 70 -9.32 -0.20 -12.03
CA TYR A 70 -9.45 0.89 -11.07
C TYR A 70 -10.89 1.40 -11.01
N GLN A 71 -11.45 1.39 -9.80
CA GLN A 71 -12.74 1.99 -9.50
C GLN A 71 -12.59 2.88 -8.26
N PHE A 72 -12.86 4.18 -8.42
CA PHE A 72 -12.78 5.16 -7.35
C PHE A 72 -14.10 5.92 -7.19
N SER A 73 -14.32 6.46 -5.99
CA SER A 73 -15.50 7.25 -5.64
C SER A 73 -15.13 8.34 -4.63
N TRP A 74 -15.62 9.55 -4.86
CA TRP A 74 -15.42 10.72 -4.02
C TRP A 74 -16.78 11.41 -3.78
N GLY A 75 -16.98 11.99 -2.59
CA GLY A 75 -18.18 12.76 -2.26
C GLY A 75 -19.47 11.94 -2.12
N ARG A 76 -20.62 12.61 -2.23
CA ARG A 76 -21.97 12.05 -2.09
C ARG A 76 -22.58 11.69 -3.44
N ASN A 77 -23.06 10.45 -3.57
CA ASN A 77 -23.67 9.93 -4.79
C ASN A 77 -25.19 10.17 -4.82
N GLN A 78 -25.61 11.43 -4.74
CA GLN A 78 -27.01 11.86 -4.72
C GLN A 78 -27.21 13.10 -5.60
N GLY A 79 -28.42 13.29 -6.13
CA GLY A 79 -28.76 14.39 -7.04
C GLY A 79 -28.80 13.97 -8.51
N LEU A 80 -28.61 14.94 -9.42
CA LEU A 80 -28.64 14.70 -10.87
C LEU A 80 -27.35 13.99 -11.32
N VAL A 81 -27.44 13.02 -12.23
CA VAL A 81 -26.28 12.23 -12.66
C VAL A 81 -25.91 12.52 -14.11
N ILE A 82 -24.68 12.98 -14.33
CA ILE A 82 -24.06 13.09 -15.66
C ILE A 82 -23.02 11.99 -15.83
N LYS A 83 -23.03 11.30 -16.98
CA LYS A 83 -22.06 10.29 -17.35
C LYS A 83 -21.27 10.76 -18.57
N GLN A 84 -19.95 10.61 -18.52
CA GLN A 84 -19.05 10.93 -19.63
C GLN A 84 -18.00 9.83 -19.77
N GLU A 85 -17.64 9.53 -21.01
CA GLU A 85 -16.45 8.75 -21.34
C GLU A 85 -15.37 9.72 -21.81
N LEU A 86 -14.18 9.64 -21.22
CA LEU A 86 -13.01 10.38 -21.67
C LEU A 86 -12.07 9.40 -22.38
N VAL A 87 -11.54 9.81 -23.53
CA VAL A 87 -10.64 9.02 -24.36
C VAL A 87 -9.32 9.78 -24.53
N TYR A 88 -8.20 9.12 -24.26
CA TYR A 88 -6.85 9.65 -24.46
C TYR A 88 -5.91 8.48 -24.76
N GLU A 89 -5.15 8.52 -25.86
CA GLU A 89 -4.25 7.43 -26.30
C GLU A 89 -4.92 6.04 -26.24
N GLU A 90 -6.08 5.88 -26.89
CA GLU A 90 -6.90 4.65 -26.93
C GLU A 90 -7.46 4.17 -25.57
N LYS A 91 -7.04 4.76 -24.45
CA LYS A 91 -7.51 4.46 -23.09
C LYS A 91 -8.87 5.15 -22.85
N ILE A 92 -9.88 4.38 -22.44
CA ILE A 92 -11.24 4.88 -22.17
C ILE A 92 -11.52 4.89 -20.66
N ALA A 93 -11.68 6.07 -20.08
CA ALA A 93 -12.07 6.26 -18.67
C ALA A 93 -13.54 6.69 -18.56
N ARG A 94 -14.31 6.02 -17.69
CA ARG A 94 -15.72 6.32 -17.44
C ARG A 94 -15.89 7.13 -16.17
N LEU A 95 -16.49 8.31 -16.27
CA LEU A 95 -16.78 9.21 -15.16
C LEU A 95 -18.29 9.39 -14.97
N GLU A 96 -18.71 9.41 -13.71
CA GLU A 96 -20.10 9.61 -13.30
C GLU A 96 -20.14 10.70 -12.21
N TYR A 97 -20.67 11.87 -12.57
CA TYR A 97 -20.79 13.04 -11.71
C TYR A 97 -22.18 13.09 -11.08
N SER A 98 -22.25 13.23 -9.76
CA SER A 98 -23.47 13.51 -9.01
C SER A 98 -23.52 15.00 -8.70
N LEU A 99 -24.57 15.69 -9.14
CA LEU A 99 -24.70 17.15 -9.07
C LEU A 99 -25.76 17.59 -8.06
N THR A 100 -25.48 18.70 -7.38
CA THR A 100 -26.44 19.41 -6.52
C THR A 100 -27.44 20.25 -7.32
N SER A 101 -27.07 20.74 -8.50
CA SER A 101 -27.92 21.50 -9.42
C SER A 101 -27.57 21.19 -10.88
N PRO A 102 -28.43 21.53 -11.85
CA PRO A 102 -28.05 21.56 -13.26
C PRO A 102 -26.82 22.46 -13.49
N LEU A 103 -26.00 22.13 -14.50
CA LEU A 103 -24.84 22.93 -14.90
C LEU A 103 -25.26 24.05 -15.85
N MET A 104 -24.77 25.27 -15.61
CA MET A 104 -24.81 26.36 -16.58
C MET A 104 -23.80 26.12 -17.73
N PRO A 105 -23.97 26.73 -18.92
CA PRO A 105 -23.05 26.54 -20.05
C PRO A 105 -21.58 26.89 -19.73
N SER A 106 -21.34 27.89 -18.88
CA SER A 106 -20.01 28.24 -18.36
C SER A 106 -19.42 27.12 -17.50
N GLN A 107 -20.20 26.58 -16.57
CA GLN A 107 -19.82 25.46 -15.70
C GLN A 107 -19.59 24.17 -16.51
N ALA A 108 -20.35 23.93 -17.58
CA ALA A 108 -20.15 22.79 -18.48
C ALA A 108 -18.81 22.90 -19.26
N LYS A 109 -18.43 24.11 -19.70
CA LYS A 109 -17.11 24.35 -20.31
C LYS A 109 -15.98 24.18 -19.29
N GLN A 110 -16.16 24.69 -18.07
CA GLN A 110 -15.20 24.59 -16.98
C GLN A 110 -15.01 23.12 -16.52
N LEU A 111 -16.09 22.34 -16.47
CA LEU A 111 -16.08 20.89 -16.26
C LEU A 111 -15.20 20.18 -17.30
N GLN A 112 -15.38 20.50 -18.59
CA GLN A 112 -14.58 19.93 -19.68
C GLN A 112 -13.10 20.29 -19.55
N GLN A 113 -12.77 21.53 -19.18
CA GLN A 113 -11.37 21.95 -18.95
C GLN A 113 -10.74 21.18 -17.78
N LEU A 114 -11.39 21.12 -16.62
CA LEU A 114 -10.88 20.40 -15.44
C LEU A 114 -10.73 18.89 -15.69
N GLN A 115 -11.62 18.29 -16.50
CA GLN A 115 -11.50 16.89 -16.94
C GLN A 115 -10.20 16.62 -17.72
N THR A 116 -9.79 17.54 -18.60
CA THR A 116 -8.56 17.39 -19.40
C THR A 116 -7.30 17.45 -18.54
N LEU A 117 -7.31 18.21 -17.43
CA LEU A 117 -6.16 18.27 -16.50
C LEU A 117 -5.89 16.95 -15.79
N VAL A 118 -6.92 16.12 -15.61
CA VAL A 118 -6.91 15.00 -14.65
C VAL A 118 -6.61 13.67 -15.33
N ILE A 119 -6.96 13.52 -16.62
CA ILE A 119 -6.74 12.26 -17.33
C ILE A 119 -5.26 11.87 -17.42
N LEU A 120 -4.35 12.83 -17.61
CA LEU A 120 -2.92 12.56 -17.73
C LEU A 120 -2.26 12.21 -16.38
N PRO A 121 -2.39 12.98 -15.27
CA PRO A 121 -1.88 12.59 -13.96
C PRO A 121 -2.44 11.25 -13.47
N LEU A 122 -3.74 11.02 -13.68
CA LEU A 122 -4.41 9.77 -13.32
C LEU A 122 -3.91 8.57 -14.13
N PHE A 123 -3.74 8.72 -15.45
CA PHE A 123 -3.17 7.66 -16.28
C PHE A 123 -1.69 7.42 -15.98
N ASN A 124 -0.91 8.46 -15.72
CA ASN A 124 0.49 8.32 -15.30
C ASN A 124 0.59 7.60 -13.94
N ALA A 125 -0.23 7.96 -12.96
CA ALA A 125 -0.27 7.29 -11.66
C ALA A 125 -0.73 5.82 -11.77
N THR A 126 -1.76 5.53 -12.58
CA THR A 126 -2.23 4.14 -12.77
C THR A 126 -1.24 3.29 -13.57
N GLN A 127 -0.55 3.87 -14.57
CA GLN A 127 0.53 3.20 -15.29
C GLN A 127 1.75 2.97 -14.39
N PHE A 128 2.12 3.94 -13.55
CA PHE A 128 3.19 3.78 -12.55
C PHE A 128 2.84 2.70 -11.53
N GLN A 129 1.60 2.68 -11.01
CA GLN A 129 1.14 1.61 -10.13
C GLN A 129 1.11 0.27 -10.86
N ASP A 130 0.75 0.21 -12.15
CA ASP A 130 0.73 -1.04 -12.93
C ASP A 130 2.14 -1.57 -13.19
N MET A 131 3.11 -0.71 -13.52
CA MET A 131 4.53 -1.08 -13.62
C MET A 131 5.09 -1.52 -12.25
N SER A 132 4.75 -0.82 -11.17
CA SER A 132 5.13 -1.20 -9.81
C SER A 132 4.50 -2.53 -9.38
N GLN A 133 3.30 -2.87 -9.85
CA GLN A 133 2.65 -4.16 -9.62
C GLN A 133 3.17 -5.27 -10.55
N GLN A 134 3.76 -4.95 -11.70
CA GLN A 134 4.50 -5.90 -12.52
C GLN A 134 5.87 -6.22 -11.89
N ALA A 135 6.52 -5.23 -11.28
CA ALA A 135 7.74 -5.39 -10.50
C ALA A 135 7.48 -5.89 -9.06
N MET A 136 6.72 -6.99 -8.88
CA MET A 136 6.49 -7.60 -7.56
C MET A 136 7.73 -8.26 -6.93
N TYR A 137 8.78 -8.51 -7.70
CA TYR A 137 9.95 -9.27 -7.30
C TYR A 137 11.22 -8.41 -7.27
N ASP A 138 12.09 -8.67 -6.31
CA ASP A 138 13.44 -8.12 -6.24
C ASP A 138 14.30 -8.68 -7.38
N SER A 139 15.02 -7.81 -8.09
CA SER A 139 15.76 -8.18 -9.30
C SER A 139 16.98 -9.07 -9.02
N LEU A 140 17.59 -8.92 -7.85
CA LEU A 140 18.81 -9.62 -7.43
C LEU A 140 18.53 -11.00 -6.83
N THR A 141 17.56 -11.08 -5.92
CA THR A 141 17.26 -12.29 -5.13
C THR A 141 16.07 -13.09 -5.64
N ARG A 142 15.27 -12.51 -6.56
CA ARG A 142 14.03 -13.08 -7.13
C ARG A 142 12.92 -13.39 -6.12
N LEU A 143 13.11 -13.03 -4.85
CA LEU A 143 12.07 -13.01 -3.83
C LEU A 143 11.07 -11.89 -4.09
N GLY A 144 9.93 -11.88 -3.40
CA GLY A 144 9.03 -10.73 -3.44
C GLY A 144 9.70 -9.48 -2.87
N ASN A 145 9.36 -8.29 -3.36
CA ASN A 145 9.89 -7.04 -2.80
C ASN A 145 9.00 -6.48 -1.66
N ARG A 146 9.44 -5.36 -1.06
CA ARG A 146 8.70 -4.64 0.00
C ARG A 146 7.24 -4.30 -0.36
N HIS A 147 6.94 -3.97 -1.61
CA HIS A 147 5.57 -3.69 -2.05
C HIS A 147 4.71 -4.96 -2.05
N TYR A 148 5.22 -6.04 -2.64
CA TYR A 148 4.53 -7.33 -2.66
C TYR A 148 4.37 -7.93 -1.25
N TYR A 149 5.34 -7.69 -0.36
CA TYR A 149 5.26 -8.04 1.06
C TYR A 149 4.06 -7.39 1.76
N ILE A 150 3.91 -6.06 1.66
CA ILE A 150 2.83 -5.31 2.31
C ILE A 150 1.46 -5.80 1.83
N GLU A 151 1.30 -5.97 0.51
CA GLU A 151 0.08 -6.48 -0.11
C GLU A 151 -0.21 -7.93 0.28
N SER A 152 0.81 -8.78 0.40
CA SER A 152 0.66 -10.18 0.80
C SER A 152 0.31 -10.31 2.28
N LEU A 153 0.93 -9.53 3.17
CA LEU A 153 0.62 -9.53 4.60
C LEU A 153 -0.82 -9.06 4.86
N LYS A 154 -1.25 -8.00 4.18
CA LYS A 154 -2.63 -7.49 4.28
C LYS A 154 -3.67 -8.55 3.87
N LYS A 155 -3.42 -9.28 2.78
CA LYS A 155 -4.24 -10.43 2.35
C LYS A 155 -4.13 -11.58 3.36
N ALA A 156 -2.95 -11.83 3.91
CA ALA A 156 -2.72 -12.91 4.87
C ALA A 156 -3.50 -12.71 6.17
N ILE A 157 -3.47 -11.51 6.76
CA ILE A 157 -4.22 -11.15 7.97
C ILE A 157 -5.73 -11.25 7.70
N ALA A 158 -6.22 -10.72 6.58
CA ALA A 158 -7.65 -10.77 6.25
C ALA A 158 -8.19 -12.21 6.12
N THR A 159 -7.41 -13.12 5.53
CA THR A 159 -7.75 -14.56 5.46
C THR A 159 -7.65 -15.22 6.84
N SER A 160 -6.64 -14.87 7.64
CA SER A 160 -6.40 -15.48 8.96
C SER A 160 -7.47 -15.09 9.97
N SER A 161 -7.86 -13.81 10.00
CA SER A 161 -9.01 -13.29 10.76
C SER A 161 -10.31 -14.03 10.40
N ARG A 162 -10.64 -14.16 9.11
CA ARG A 162 -11.90 -14.79 8.66
C ARG A 162 -11.99 -16.29 9.00
N HIS A 163 -10.88 -17.02 8.90
CA HIS A 163 -10.87 -18.48 9.02
C HIS A 163 -10.25 -18.99 10.32
N ASN A 164 -9.89 -18.09 11.25
CA ASN A 164 -9.14 -18.38 12.48
C ASN A 164 -7.85 -19.21 12.24
N ASN A 165 -7.21 -19.01 11.08
CA ASN A 165 -6.01 -19.71 10.68
C ASN A 165 -4.76 -19.06 11.30
N ALA A 166 -3.80 -19.86 11.74
CA ALA A 166 -2.53 -19.34 12.22
C ALA A 166 -1.72 -18.68 11.11
N LEU A 167 -1.11 -17.54 11.44
CA LEU A 167 -0.21 -16.76 10.60
C LEU A 167 0.95 -16.29 11.46
N SER A 168 2.17 -16.48 10.98
CA SER A 168 3.38 -15.98 11.63
C SER A 168 4.27 -15.28 10.62
N ILE A 169 5.13 -14.39 11.11
CA ILE A 169 6.20 -13.80 10.31
C ILE A 169 7.56 -14.13 10.91
N VAL A 170 8.56 -14.23 10.05
CA VAL A 170 9.98 -14.30 10.40
C VAL A 170 10.66 -13.13 9.72
N ILE A 171 11.28 -12.22 10.48
CA ILE A 171 12.20 -11.21 9.94
C ILE A 171 13.62 -11.76 10.07
N LEU A 172 14.45 -11.57 9.05
CA LEU A 172 15.82 -12.05 8.96
C LEU A 172 16.74 -10.92 8.51
N ASP A 173 17.97 -10.96 9.00
CA ASP A 173 19.00 -9.96 8.72
C ASP A 173 20.36 -10.65 8.64
N LEU A 174 21.18 -10.28 7.65
CA LEU A 174 22.51 -10.88 7.46
C LEU A 174 23.53 -10.26 8.42
N ASP A 175 24.02 -11.09 9.34
CA ASP A 175 24.85 -10.65 10.46
C ASP A 175 26.14 -9.97 9.98
N ASN A 176 26.29 -8.69 10.31
CA ASN A 176 27.43 -7.84 9.96
C ASN A 176 27.66 -7.69 8.43
N PHE A 177 26.61 -7.82 7.61
CA PHE A 177 26.71 -7.77 6.15
C PHE A 177 27.37 -6.49 5.59
N LYS A 178 27.22 -5.34 6.25
CA LYS A 178 27.99 -4.14 5.88
C LYS A 178 29.50 -4.40 5.91
N THR A 179 30.03 -5.00 6.97
CA THR A 179 31.47 -5.32 7.09
C THR A 179 31.93 -6.31 6.01
N LEU A 180 31.05 -7.24 5.59
CA LEU A 180 31.32 -8.13 4.46
C LEU A 180 31.45 -7.34 3.14
N ASN A 181 30.61 -6.32 2.91
CA ASN A 181 30.75 -5.42 1.77
C ASN A 181 32.01 -4.55 1.86
N ASP A 182 32.32 -4.02 3.05
CA ASP A 182 33.50 -3.16 3.28
C ASP A 182 34.82 -3.92 3.02
N VAL A 183 34.84 -5.26 3.21
CA VAL A 183 36.03 -6.12 3.01
C VAL A 183 36.10 -6.75 1.61
N TYR A 184 34.97 -7.16 1.02
CA TYR A 184 34.95 -7.93 -0.24
C TYR A 184 34.28 -7.21 -1.42
N GLY A 185 33.74 -6.01 -1.21
CA GLY A 185 33.08 -5.19 -2.21
C GLY A 185 31.61 -5.55 -2.46
N HIS A 186 30.81 -4.56 -2.87
CA HIS A 186 29.37 -4.71 -3.08
C HIS A 186 29.00 -5.83 -4.06
N GLN A 187 29.75 -6.02 -5.14
CA GLN A 187 29.50 -7.08 -6.11
C GLN A 187 29.60 -8.49 -5.50
N PHE A 188 30.41 -8.67 -4.44
CA PHE A 188 30.45 -9.91 -3.68
C PHE A 188 29.26 -10.02 -2.71
N GLY A 189 28.91 -8.93 -2.03
CA GLY A 189 27.70 -8.86 -1.20
C GLY A 189 26.42 -9.19 -1.98
N ASP A 190 26.29 -8.70 -3.22
CA ASP A 190 25.16 -9.01 -4.10
C ASP A 190 25.06 -10.51 -4.42
N ASN A 191 26.20 -11.19 -4.62
CA ASN A 191 26.23 -12.65 -4.80
C ASN A 191 25.79 -13.38 -3.52
N ILE A 192 26.18 -12.90 -2.33
CA ILE A 192 25.71 -13.46 -1.05
C ILE A 192 24.20 -13.27 -0.88
N LEU A 193 23.66 -12.09 -1.23
CA LEU A 193 22.23 -11.80 -1.17
C LEU A 193 21.43 -12.69 -2.14
N SER A 194 21.92 -12.88 -3.37
CA SER A 194 21.27 -13.74 -4.36
C SER A 194 21.26 -15.21 -3.92
N GLU A 195 22.36 -15.73 -3.37
CA GLU A 195 22.40 -17.08 -2.80
C GLU A 195 21.58 -17.19 -1.50
N PHE A 196 21.42 -16.12 -0.72
CA PHE A 196 20.49 -16.12 0.41
C PHE A 196 19.03 -16.18 -0.06
N GLY A 197 18.67 -15.49 -1.15
CA GLY A 197 17.38 -15.67 -1.83
C GLY A 197 17.14 -17.11 -2.29
N SER A 198 18.17 -17.75 -2.83
CA SER A 198 18.21 -19.18 -3.20
C SER A 198 17.99 -20.09 -1.98
N VAL A 199 18.61 -19.79 -0.82
CA VAL A 199 18.35 -20.50 0.46
C VAL A 199 16.90 -20.33 0.93
N LEU A 200 16.39 -19.10 0.97
CA LEU A 200 15.02 -18.83 1.44
C LEU A 200 13.98 -19.51 0.55
N THR A 201 14.15 -19.45 -0.78
CA THR A 201 13.27 -20.11 -1.76
C THR A 201 13.24 -21.62 -1.56
N LYS A 202 14.38 -22.27 -1.28
CA LYS A 202 14.47 -23.72 -0.98
C LYS A 202 13.99 -24.08 0.43
N ALA A 203 13.92 -23.12 1.35
CA ALA A 203 13.56 -23.34 2.74
C ALA A 203 12.07 -23.12 3.04
N ILE A 204 11.33 -22.37 2.22
CA ILE A 204 9.88 -22.18 2.39
C ILE A 204 9.05 -23.34 1.81
N ARG A 205 7.75 -23.40 2.16
CA ARG A 205 6.74 -24.24 1.50
C ARG A 205 5.97 -23.41 0.46
N ASP A 206 5.26 -24.07 -0.46
CA ASP A 206 4.39 -23.42 -1.46
C ASP A 206 3.30 -22.50 -0.86
N THR A 207 2.94 -22.72 0.41
CA THR A 207 1.98 -21.88 1.16
C THR A 207 2.60 -20.61 1.72
N ASP A 208 3.91 -20.62 1.95
CA ASP A 208 4.68 -19.57 2.59
C ASP A 208 5.25 -18.63 1.52
N GLN A 209 5.63 -17.41 1.89
CA GLN A 209 6.13 -16.42 0.93
C GLN A 209 7.35 -15.68 1.49
N ALA A 210 8.48 -15.70 0.78
CA ALA A 210 9.70 -15.00 1.16
C ALA A 210 9.88 -13.69 0.38
N PHE A 211 10.36 -12.67 1.08
CA PHE A 211 10.50 -11.30 0.58
C PHE A 211 11.83 -10.67 1.01
N ARG A 212 12.34 -9.74 0.19
CA ARG A 212 13.39 -8.80 0.55
C ARG A 212 12.76 -7.42 0.76
N VAL A 213 12.98 -6.81 1.93
CA VAL A 213 12.30 -5.57 2.34
C VAL A 213 13.25 -4.38 2.59
N GLY A 214 14.53 -4.68 2.81
CA GLY A 214 15.63 -3.72 2.91
C GLY A 214 16.84 -4.17 2.08
N GLY A 215 18.04 -3.67 2.41
CA GLY A 215 19.28 -4.06 1.71
C GLY A 215 19.65 -5.52 2.00
N ASP A 216 19.78 -5.82 3.29
CA ASP A 216 20.11 -7.10 3.92
C ASP A 216 18.99 -7.66 4.81
N GLU A 217 17.84 -6.96 4.84
CA GLU A 217 16.64 -7.32 5.60
C GLU A 217 15.62 -8.09 4.72
N PHE A 218 15.19 -9.25 5.23
CA PHE A 218 14.27 -10.17 4.57
C PHE A 218 13.11 -10.54 5.50
N VAL A 219 11.97 -10.92 4.94
CA VAL A 219 10.79 -11.37 5.70
C VAL A 219 10.19 -12.60 5.05
N VAL A 220 9.78 -13.59 5.86
CA VAL A 220 8.95 -14.71 5.42
C VAL A 220 7.57 -14.61 6.08
N LEU A 221 6.52 -14.67 5.28
CA LEU A 221 5.15 -14.93 5.73
C LEU A 221 4.93 -16.44 5.80
N VAL A 222 4.65 -16.96 7.00
CA VAL A 222 4.48 -18.39 7.28
C VAL A 222 3.00 -18.70 7.54
N ARG A 223 2.45 -19.66 6.79
CA ARG A 223 1.07 -20.17 6.98
C ARG A 223 1.03 -21.22 8.08
N GLY A 224 1.32 -20.78 9.28
CA GLY A 224 1.39 -21.61 10.48
C GLY A 224 1.55 -20.80 11.75
N ASP A 225 1.60 -21.53 12.85
CA ASP A 225 1.83 -21.00 14.18
C ASP A 225 3.32 -20.70 14.43
N LEU A 226 3.63 -20.31 15.67
CA LEU A 226 4.99 -20.04 16.10
C LEU A 226 5.93 -21.25 15.91
N SER A 227 5.45 -22.48 16.15
CA SER A 227 6.26 -23.70 16.00
C SER A 227 6.60 -23.97 14.54
N ALA A 228 5.66 -23.80 13.61
CA ALA A 228 5.93 -23.89 12.18
C ALA A 228 7.01 -22.88 11.71
N ALA A 229 7.00 -21.67 12.28
CA ALA A 229 7.99 -20.64 12.01
C ALA A 229 9.36 -20.92 12.65
N GLU A 230 9.40 -21.47 13.87
CA GLU A 230 10.64 -21.92 14.54
C GLU A 230 11.31 -23.08 13.78
N ILE A 231 10.52 -24.03 13.26
CA ILE A 231 11.01 -25.12 12.37
C ILE A 231 11.60 -24.54 11.06
N LEU A 232 10.98 -23.53 10.47
CA LEU A 232 11.53 -22.82 9.31
C LEU A 232 12.87 -22.15 9.64
N CYS A 233 12.96 -21.47 10.78
CA CYS A 233 14.18 -20.79 11.22
C CYS A 233 15.34 -21.78 11.41
N GLN A 234 15.08 -22.91 12.08
CA GLN A 234 16.07 -23.97 12.25
C GLN A 234 16.50 -24.57 10.90
N ARG A 235 15.56 -24.75 9.95
CA ARG A 235 15.88 -25.18 8.59
C ARG A 235 16.81 -24.19 7.89
N ILE A 236 16.49 -22.90 7.87
CA ILE A 236 17.31 -21.85 7.24
C ILE A 236 18.74 -21.84 7.81
N LEU A 237 18.88 -21.80 9.15
CA LEU A 237 20.19 -21.82 9.82
C LEU A 237 21.00 -23.08 9.48
N SER A 238 20.35 -24.25 9.42
CA SER A 238 21.01 -25.49 9.02
C SER A 238 21.48 -25.45 7.56
N THR A 239 20.62 -25.07 6.61
CA THR A 239 20.96 -24.95 5.19
C THR A 239 22.14 -24.01 4.97
N MET A 240 22.12 -22.81 5.57
CA MET A 240 23.24 -21.86 5.48
C MET A 240 24.56 -22.48 5.92
N SER A 241 24.57 -23.23 7.02
CA SER A 241 25.80 -23.86 7.56
C SER A 241 26.39 -24.94 6.64
N THR A 242 25.58 -25.52 5.75
CA THR A 242 26.03 -26.52 4.76
C THR A 242 26.57 -25.91 3.46
N LEU A 243 26.30 -24.63 3.17
CA LEU A 243 26.76 -24.00 1.93
C LEU A 243 28.26 -23.66 2.00
N PRO A 244 29.10 -24.17 1.07
CA PRO A 244 30.54 -23.90 1.09
C PRO A 244 30.90 -22.41 1.02
N LEU A 245 30.11 -21.62 0.28
CA LEU A 245 30.27 -20.17 0.18
C LEU A 245 30.06 -19.48 1.52
N PHE A 246 28.94 -19.76 2.20
CA PHE A 246 28.60 -19.12 3.46
C PHE A 246 29.52 -19.56 4.60
N ASN A 247 29.91 -20.84 4.63
CA ASN A 247 30.89 -21.35 5.58
C ASN A 247 32.27 -20.68 5.38
N LYS A 248 32.79 -20.63 4.14
CA LYS A 248 34.09 -20.02 3.81
C LYS A 248 34.20 -18.55 4.26
N TYR A 249 33.13 -17.77 4.07
CA TYR A 249 33.11 -16.33 4.40
C TYR A 249 32.33 -16.01 5.70
N GLN A 250 32.06 -17.05 6.52
CA GLN A 250 31.37 -16.96 7.81
C GLN A 250 30.03 -16.20 7.81
N VAL A 251 29.29 -16.26 6.70
CA VAL A 251 27.98 -15.60 6.52
C VAL A 251 26.96 -16.22 7.49
N GLN A 252 26.34 -15.37 8.29
CA GLN A 252 25.39 -15.74 9.34
C GLN A 252 24.13 -14.88 9.23
N THR A 253 23.05 -15.29 9.90
CA THR A 253 21.82 -14.52 9.99
C THR A 253 21.22 -14.64 11.38
N SER A 254 20.68 -13.53 11.87
CA SER A 254 19.81 -13.50 13.05
C SER A 254 18.35 -13.45 12.59
N LEU A 255 17.44 -14.07 13.36
CA LEU A 255 16.02 -14.14 13.00
C LEU A 255 15.13 -13.73 14.18
N GLY A 256 14.03 -13.02 13.87
CA GLY A 256 12.99 -12.64 14.82
C GLY A 256 11.62 -13.14 14.37
N ILE A 257 10.91 -13.83 15.26
CA ILE A 257 9.65 -14.50 14.93
C ILE A 257 8.50 -13.87 15.72
N SER A 258 7.37 -13.62 15.07
CA SER A 258 6.11 -13.27 15.75
C SER A 258 4.90 -13.94 15.11
N GLN A 259 4.05 -14.55 15.94
CA GLN A 259 2.74 -15.06 15.51
C GLN A 259 1.68 -13.96 15.61
N TRP A 260 0.82 -13.81 14.61
CA TRP A 260 -0.30 -12.86 14.58
C TRP A 260 -1.38 -13.21 15.62
N LYS A 261 -1.90 -12.18 16.29
CA LYS A 261 -2.93 -12.27 17.32
C LYS A 261 -4.25 -11.68 16.76
N HIS A 262 -5.40 -12.14 17.25
CA HIS A 262 -6.69 -11.64 16.74
C HIS A 262 -6.80 -10.11 16.91
N ASP A 263 -7.38 -9.45 15.92
CA ASP A 263 -7.47 -7.97 15.77
C ASP A 263 -6.15 -7.18 15.83
N GLU A 264 -5.00 -7.85 15.71
CA GLU A 264 -3.69 -7.18 15.74
C GLU A 264 -3.36 -6.48 14.41
N ALA A 265 -2.88 -5.24 14.50
CA ALA A 265 -2.38 -4.48 13.37
C ALA A 265 -1.07 -5.05 12.79
N ALA A 266 -0.92 -4.96 11.46
CA ALA A 266 0.27 -5.42 10.75
C ALA A 266 1.59 -4.79 11.23
N THR A 267 1.55 -3.55 11.73
CA THR A 267 2.69 -2.85 12.33
C THR A 267 3.12 -3.49 13.65
N SER A 268 2.18 -3.75 14.57
CA SER A 268 2.45 -4.37 15.86
C SER A 268 3.01 -5.80 15.72
N LEU A 269 2.54 -6.52 14.71
CA LEU A 269 3.10 -7.83 14.32
C LEU A 269 4.57 -7.71 13.89
N TYR A 270 4.90 -6.72 13.05
CA TYR A 270 6.27 -6.42 12.59
C TYR A 270 7.18 -6.08 13.77
N GLU A 271 6.76 -5.12 14.59
CA GLU A 271 7.50 -4.66 15.77
C GLU A 271 7.83 -5.79 16.75
N ARG A 272 6.95 -6.78 16.91
CA ARG A 272 7.23 -7.94 17.76
C ARG A 272 8.29 -8.86 17.19
N ALA A 273 8.33 -9.06 15.87
CA ALA A 273 9.40 -9.82 15.23
C ALA A 273 10.72 -9.05 15.24
N ASP A 274 10.71 -7.73 14.98
CA ASP A 274 11.91 -6.88 15.04
C ASP A 274 12.51 -6.85 16.45
N LYS A 275 11.68 -6.67 17.49
CA LYS A 275 12.11 -6.76 18.90
C LYS A 275 12.68 -8.14 19.24
N ALA A 276 12.21 -9.22 18.61
CA ALA A 276 12.80 -10.56 18.75
C ALA A 276 14.12 -10.71 17.96
N LEU A 277 14.23 -10.16 16.75
CA LEU A 277 15.46 -10.11 15.95
C LEU A 277 16.56 -9.36 16.69
N TYR A 278 16.22 -8.24 17.34
CA TYR A 278 17.14 -7.50 18.20
C TYR A 278 17.63 -8.36 19.38
N ARG A 279 16.75 -9.13 20.05
CA ARG A 279 17.15 -10.11 21.09
C ARG A 279 18.11 -11.17 20.53
N ALA A 280 17.86 -11.70 19.33
CA ALA A 280 18.75 -12.67 18.69
C ALA A 280 20.14 -12.09 18.39
N LYS A 281 20.20 -10.87 17.83
CA LYS A 281 21.47 -10.14 17.60
C LYS A 281 22.23 -9.85 18.90
N ALA A 282 21.52 -9.47 19.96
CA ALA A 282 22.10 -9.21 21.28
C ALA A 282 22.59 -10.49 21.98
N ALA A 283 21.92 -11.63 21.77
CA ALA A 283 22.26 -12.93 22.35
C ALA A 283 23.42 -13.66 21.64
N GLY A 284 24.26 -12.95 20.87
CA GLY A 284 25.41 -13.51 20.17
C GLY A 284 25.21 -13.77 18.68
N ARG A 285 24.08 -13.35 18.08
CA ARG A 285 23.71 -13.55 16.66
C ARG A 285 23.52 -15.02 16.27
N ARG A 286 23.41 -15.33 14.96
CA ARG A 286 23.35 -16.70 14.41
C ARG A 286 22.25 -17.60 15.02
N CYS A 287 21.16 -17.00 15.47
CA CYS A 287 20.05 -17.71 16.12
C CYS A 287 18.72 -17.01 15.86
N PHE A 288 17.63 -17.66 16.27
CA PHE A 288 16.30 -17.05 16.28
C PHE A 288 15.84 -16.74 17.71
N ARG A 289 14.91 -15.79 17.84
CA ARG A 289 14.02 -15.62 19.00
C ARG A 289 12.59 -15.43 18.54
N SER A 290 11.64 -15.75 19.39
CA SER A 290 10.22 -15.49 19.21
C SER A 290 9.71 -14.42 20.17
N ASP A 291 8.54 -13.81 19.92
CA ASP A 291 8.02 -12.76 20.80
C ASP A 291 7.79 -13.20 22.27
N LYS A 292 7.75 -14.52 22.50
CA LYS A 292 7.64 -15.19 23.79
C LYS A 292 8.99 -15.55 24.46
N SER A 293 10.15 -15.30 23.81
CA SER A 293 11.49 -15.75 24.26
C SER A 293 12.62 -14.70 24.15
#